data_AF-A0A924NWR6-F1
#
_entry.id   AF-A0A924NWR6-F1
#
_cell.length_a   1.000
_cell.length_b   1.000
_cell.length_c   1.000
_cell.angle_alpha   90.00
_cell.angle_beta   90.00
_cell.angle_gamma   90.00
#
_symmetry.space_group_name_H-M   'P 1'
#
loop_
_entity.id
_entity.type
_entity.pdbx_description
1 polymer ?
#
loop_
_entity_poly.entity_id
_entity_poly.type
_entity_poly.pdbx_seq_one_letter_code
_entity_poly.pdbx_strand_id
1 'polypeptide(L)' 'APGGIRQGAAGFDICFLHPKASEEFPIAGEGVLVEMVQAPPEVIAAFAKLAG' A
#
# COMPACT_ATOMS: atom_id res chain seq x y z
N ALA A 1 2.35 5.68 14.01
CA ALA A 1 1.01 6.25 13.70
C ALA A 1 0.06 5.08 13.49
N PRO A 2 -1.23 5.17 13.89
CA PRO A 2 -2.17 4.08 13.66
C PRO A 2 -2.18 3.76 12.16
N GLY A 3 -1.79 2.53 11.83
CA GLY A 3 -1.72 2.02 10.46
C GLY A 3 -3.13 1.83 9.93
N GLY A 4 -3.59 2.78 9.13
CA GLY A 4 -4.92 2.78 8.53
C GLY A 4 -4.89 3.58 7.23
N ILE A 5 -5.93 3.39 6.44
CA ILE A 5 -6.12 4.13 5.18
C ILE A 5 -6.64 5.53 5.53
N ARG A 6 -6.05 6.56 4.91
CA ARG A 6 -6.47 7.96 5.06
C ARG A 6 -6.24 8.73 3.76
N GLN A 7 -6.90 9.87 3.60
CA GLN A 7 -6.65 10.77 2.48
C GLN A 7 -5.23 11.37 2.57
N GLY A 8 -4.46 11.23 1.50
CA GLY A 8 -3.13 11.79 1.32
C GLY A 8 -3.14 13.21 0.76
N ALA A 9 -1.97 13.84 0.69
CA ALA A 9 -1.83 15.23 0.24
C ALA A 9 -2.26 15.45 -1.22
N ALA A 10 -2.14 14.42 -2.06
CA ALA A 10 -2.56 14.43 -3.45
C ALA A 10 -4.06 14.10 -3.64
N GLY A 11 -4.83 13.94 -2.56
CA GLY A 11 -6.26 13.64 -2.62
C GLY A 11 -6.62 12.18 -2.84
N PHE A 12 -5.64 11.28 -2.92
CA PHE A 12 -5.84 9.84 -3.00
C PHE A 12 -5.86 9.19 -1.61
N ASP A 13 -6.52 8.04 -1.48
CA ASP A 13 -6.38 7.21 -0.31
C ASP A 13 -4.96 6.64 -0.24
N ILE A 14 -4.34 6.74 0.93
CA ILE A 14 -3.00 6.25 1.21
C ILE A 14 -2.95 5.42 2.49
N CYS A 15 -1.98 4.51 2.57
CA CYS A 15 -1.58 3.90 3.83
C CYS A 15 -0.06 3.78 3.91
N PHE A 16 0.46 3.69 5.13
CA PHE A 16 1.90 3.53 5.35
C PHE A 16 2.20 2.11 5.78
N LEU A 17 3.21 1.52 5.15
CA LEU A 17 3.74 0.22 5.51
C LEU A 17 5.20 0.38 5.93
N HIS A 18 5.55 -0.25 7.05
CA HIS A 18 6.95 -0.42 7.45
C HIS A 18 7.26 -1.92 7.44
N PRO A 19 7.66 -2.49 6.28
CA PRO A 19 8.00 -3.90 6.19
C PRO A 19 9.27 -4.12 7.02
N LYS A 20 9.16 -4.92 8.07
CA LYS A 20 10.28 -5.29 8.94
C LYS A 20 10.68 -6.72 8.65
N ALA A 21 11.95 -6.94 8.34
CA ALA A 21 12.48 -8.28 8.11
C ALA A 21 12.40 -9.14 9.39
N SER A 22 12.24 -10.44 9.19
CA SER A 22 12.34 -11.49 10.22
C SER A 22 13.21 -12.64 9.72
N GLU A 23 13.48 -13.64 10.56
CA GLU A 23 14.22 -14.84 10.15
C GLU A 23 13.48 -15.62 9.04
N GLU A 24 12.15 -15.68 9.10
CA GLU A 24 11.32 -16.35 8.10
C GLU A 24 11.15 -15.52 6.82
N PHE A 25 11.14 -14.19 6.94
CA PHE A 25 10.98 -13.24 5.83
C PHE A 25 12.14 -12.23 5.83
N PRO A 26 13.32 -12.62 5.33
CA PRO A 26 14.53 -11.80 5.44
C PRO A 26 14.56 -10.59 4.48
N ILE A 27 13.70 -10.59 3.45
CA ILE A 27 13.60 -9.51 2.47
C ILE A 27 12.52 -8.52 2.92
N ALA A 28 12.90 -7.24 3.03
CA ALA A 28 12.02 -6.17 3.47
C ALA A 28 12.36 -4.84 2.76
N GLY A 29 11.73 -3.74 3.16
CA GLY A 29 11.88 -2.43 2.52
C GLY A 29 13.16 -1.67 2.85
N GLU A 30 14.29 -2.33 3.12
CA GLU A 30 15.59 -1.69 3.39
C GLU A 30 15.57 -0.57 4.45
N GLY A 31 14.69 -0.68 5.45
CA GLY A 31 14.54 0.32 6.52
C GLY A 31 13.74 1.57 6.14
N VAL A 32 13.10 1.59 4.97
CA VAL A 32 12.24 2.69 4.52
C VAL A 32 10.79 2.52 4.97
N LEU A 33 10.10 3.64 5.15
CA LEU A 33 8.66 3.69 5.28
C LEU A 33 8.05 3.86 3.90
N VAL A 34 7.18 2.94 3.49
CA VAL A 34 6.54 2.94 2.17
C VAL A 34 5.18 3.60 2.28
N GLU A 35 4.91 4.59 1.42
CA GLU A 35 3.57 5.14 1.21
C GLU A 35 2.91 4.42 0.03
N MET A 36 1.89 3.62 0.33
CA MET A 36 1.04 3.02 -0.68
C MET A 36 -0.03 4.03 -1.07
N VAL A 37 -0.19 4.25 -2.37
CA VAL A 37 -1.23 5.12 -2.93
C VAL A 37 -2.25 4.27 -3.66
N GLN A 38 -3.53 4.59 -3.49
CA GLN A 38 -4.63 3.93 -4.20
C GLN A 38 -4.39 3.97 -5.72
N ALA A 39 -4.59 2.82 -6.37
CA ALA A 39 -4.48 2.70 -7.81
C ALA A 39 -5.54 3.57 -8.52
N PRO A 40 -5.29 4.00 -9.77
CA PRO A 40 -6.29 4.73 -10.55
C PRO A 40 -7.63 3.97 -10.68
N PRO A 41 -8.78 4.66 -10.77
CA PRO A 41 -10.10 4.03 -10.83
C PRO A 41 -10.24 2.97 -11.93
N GLU A 42 -9.63 3.19 -13.09
CA GLU A 42 -9.64 2.27 -14.22
C GLU A 42 -8.90 0.96 -13.94
N VAL A 43 -7.82 1.01 -13.15
CA VAL A 43 -7.06 -0.18 -12.73
C VAL A 43 -7.87 -0.98 -11.71
N ILE A 44 -8.49 -0.30 -10.75
CA ILE A 44 -9.39 -0.93 -9.76
C ILE A 44 -10.56 -1.61 -10.48
N ALA A 45 -11.19 -0.91 -11.42
CA ALA A 45 -12.31 -1.45 -12.19
C ALA A 45 -11.91 -2.65 -13.06
N ALA A 46 -10.72 -2.61 -13.68
CA ALA A 46 -10.20 -3.75 -14.44
C ALA A 46 -9.96 -4.96 -13.53
N PHE A 47 -9.33 -4.78 -12.37
CA PHE A 47 -9.05 -5.88 -11.45
C PHE A 47 -10.31 -6.46 -10.83
N ALA A 48 -11.30 -5.62 -10.49
CA ALA A 48 -12.60 -6.08 -9.98
C ALA A 48 -13.36 -6.94 -11.00
N LYS A 49 -13.22 -6.67 -12.31
CA LYS A 49 -13.79 -7.50 -13.38
C LYS A 49 -13.07 -8.85 -13.55
N LEU A 50 -11.77 -8.90 -13.28
CA LEU A 50 -10.96 -10.13 -13.37
C LEU A 50 -11.15 -11.04 -12.14
N ALA A 51 -11.47 -10.46 -10.98
CA ALA A 51 -11.72 -11.19 -9.74
C ALA A 51 -13.15 -11.78 -9.66
N GLY A 52 -13.96 -11.60 -10.71
CA GLY A 52 -15.33 -12.12 -10.85
C GLY A 52 -15.38 -13.47 -11.55
#